data_AF-A0A3G9G9I6-F1
#
_entry.id   AF-A0A3G9G9I6-F1
#
_cell.length_a   1.000
_cell.length_b   1.000
_cell.length_c   1.000
_cell.angle_alpha   90.00
_cell.angle_beta   90.00
_cell.angle_gamma   90.00
#
_symmetry.space_group_name_H-M   'P 1'
#
loop_
_entity.id
_entity.type
_entity.pdbx_description
1 polymer ?
#
loop_
_entity_poly.entity_id
_entity_poly.type
_entity_poly.pdbx_seq_one_letter_code
_entity_poly.pdbx_strand_id
1 'polypeptide(L)'
;MSAAPVSRSALETLPATEAEGPVACSTEIGAKAAERLAKSCRNVSPATHPPCNVANSCALMSDEIARSCALFDDKDAPIADCQPDPKSAQAAAAVIRLYYSAINARDYGTAWSQWGEDGPPNQSLARFSAGFAETRSSTVTIGELPEGDAGAGSVFQSVPVTIDAVLKTGEHQRFKGSYTLRRVNNVDGATPAQRRWHIESAKLAPVR
;
A
#
# COMPACT_ATOMS: atom_id res chain seq x y z
N MET A 1 -49.78 -50.90 0.94
CA MET A 1 -48.31 -50.92 1.00
C MET A 1 -47.84 -49.57 0.50
N SER A 2 -47.53 -48.66 1.42
CA SER A 2 -47.29 -47.24 1.15
C SER A 2 -45.96 -46.99 0.45
N ALA A 3 -45.99 -46.13 -0.55
CA ALA A 3 -44.82 -45.51 -1.16
C ALA A 3 -44.13 -44.56 -0.17
N ALA A 4 -42.81 -44.67 -0.04
CA ALA A 4 -41.99 -43.78 0.78
C ALA A 4 -41.66 -42.50 -0.01
N PRO A 5 -41.69 -41.31 0.61
CA PRO A 5 -41.33 -40.05 -0.04
C PRO A 5 -39.81 -39.88 -0.11
N VAL A 6 -39.32 -39.45 -1.27
CA VAL A 6 -37.93 -39.02 -1.47
C VAL A 6 -37.78 -37.61 -0.89
N SER A 7 -37.02 -37.47 0.19
CA SER A 7 -36.71 -36.18 0.79
C SER A 7 -35.74 -35.39 -0.09
N ARG A 8 -36.23 -34.29 -0.68
CA ARG A 8 -35.40 -33.23 -1.27
C ARG A 8 -35.14 -32.17 -0.19
N SER A 9 -34.04 -32.29 0.53
CA SER A 9 -33.42 -31.16 1.24
C SER A 9 -32.02 -31.53 1.71
N ALA A 10 -31.06 -31.36 0.81
CA ALA A 10 -29.70 -31.01 1.16
C ALA A 10 -29.30 -29.95 0.14
N LEU A 11 -29.72 -28.71 0.40
CA LEU A 11 -28.99 -27.55 -0.11
C LEU A 11 -27.59 -27.67 0.48
N GLU A 12 -26.67 -28.14 -0.36
CA GLU A 12 -25.24 -28.07 -0.11
C GLU A 12 -24.93 -26.64 0.30
N THR A 13 -24.66 -26.46 1.60
CA THR A 13 -24.07 -25.23 2.10
C THR A 13 -22.66 -25.24 1.54
N LEU A 14 -22.47 -24.55 0.42
CA LEU A 14 -21.15 -24.16 -0.05
C LEU A 14 -20.48 -23.43 1.13
N PRO A 15 -19.28 -23.84 1.56
CA PRO A 15 -18.58 -23.08 2.58
C PRO A 15 -18.33 -21.67 2.03
N ALA A 16 -18.74 -20.66 2.78
CA ALA A 16 -18.32 -19.29 2.54
C ALA A 16 -16.78 -19.28 2.53
N THR A 17 -16.20 -18.89 1.41
CA THR A 17 -14.75 -18.79 1.23
C THR A 17 -14.15 -17.99 2.37
N GLU A 18 -13.13 -18.56 3.01
CA GLU A 18 -12.45 -18.03 4.18
C GLU A 18 -11.89 -16.60 3.95
N ALA A 19 -12.23 -15.68 4.86
CA ALA A 19 -11.63 -14.37 5.16
C ALA A 19 -11.30 -13.42 3.98
N GLU A 20 -12.29 -12.58 3.63
CA GLU A 20 -12.21 -11.48 2.66
C GLU A 20 -11.53 -10.21 3.23
N GLY A 21 -10.44 -10.39 3.97
CA GLY A 21 -9.71 -9.30 4.63
C GLY A 21 -8.24 -9.21 4.19
N PRO A 22 -7.53 -8.13 4.55
CA PRO A 22 -6.09 -8.05 4.36
C PRO A 22 -5.35 -9.21 5.02
N VAL A 23 -4.27 -9.67 4.40
CA VAL A 23 -3.34 -10.64 4.98
C VAL A 23 -2.66 -9.99 6.20
N ALA A 24 -2.62 -10.72 7.31
CA ALA A 24 -1.97 -10.25 8.53
C ALA A 24 -0.44 -10.15 8.35
N CYS A 25 0.18 -9.13 8.94
CA CYS A 25 1.62 -8.90 8.83
C CYS A 25 2.44 -10.07 9.39
N SER A 26 1.95 -10.72 10.45
CA SER A 26 2.58 -11.91 11.01
C SER A 26 2.64 -13.08 10.02
N THR A 27 1.70 -13.14 9.07
CA THR A 27 1.70 -14.11 7.95
C THR A 27 2.65 -13.67 6.83
N GLU A 28 2.75 -12.37 6.55
CA GLU A 28 3.61 -11.83 5.48
C GLU A 28 5.11 -11.96 5.80
N ILE A 29 5.54 -11.56 7.01
CA ILE A 29 6.96 -11.46 7.38
C ILE A 29 7.37 -12.31 8.60
N GLY A 30 6.42 -13.07 9.15
CA GLY A 30 6.62 -13.87 10.36
C GLY A 30 6.42 -13.09 11.66
N ALA A 31 5.99 -13.79 12.71
CA ALA A 31 5.58 -13.19 13.98
C ALA A 31 6.64 -12.26 14.60
N LYS A 32 7.90 -12.67 14.66
CA LYS A 32 8.97 -11.88 15.27
C LYS A 32 9.24 -10.57 14.52
N ALA A 33 9.17 -10.58 13.19
CA ALA A 33 9.38 -9.37 12.40
C ALA A 33 8.16 -8.44 12.48
N ALA A 34 6.95 -9.00 12.44
CA ALA A 34 5.70 -8.24 12.61
C ALA A 34 5.65 -7.52 13.97
N GLU A 35 6.06 -8.18 15.07
CA GLU A 35 6.12 -7.53 16.38
C GLU A 35 7.14 -6.38 16.44
N ARG A 36 8.28 -6.50 15.75
CA ARG A 36 9.23 -5.38 15.65
C ARG A 36 8.62 -4.20 14.89
N LEU A 37 7.94 -4.46 13.78
CA LEU A 37 7.25 -3.41 13.02
C LEU A 37 6.15 -2.75 13.85
N ALA A 38 5.31 -3.55 14.52
CA ALA A 38 4.25 -3.03 15.37
C ALA A 38 4.79 -2.19 16.53
N LYS A 39 5.95 -2.58 17.10
CA LYS A 39 6.64 -1.77 18.12
C LYS A 39 7.09 -0.42 17.56
N SER A 40 7.78 -0.38 16.42
CA SER A 40 8.18 0.88 15.78
C SER A 40 6.97 1.75 15.44
N CYS A 41 5.87 1.16 14.96
CA CYS A 41 4.59 1.85 14.74
C CYS A 41 4.08 2.51 16.02
N ARG A 42 4.00 1.77 17.14
CA ARG A 42 3.54 2.34 18.43
C ARG A 42 4.44 3.45 18.96
N ASN A 43 5.75 3.41 18.67
CA ASN A 43 6.69 4.44 19.11
C ASN A 43 6.44 5.79 18.43
N VAL A 44 5.98 5.80 17.18
CA VAL A 44 5.84 7.04 16.38
C VAL A 44 4.40 7.53 16.28
N SER A 45 3.42 6.66 16.54
CA SER A 45 2.00 6.96 16.38
C SER A 45 1.33 7.55 17.63
N PRO A 46 0.15 8.19 17.49
CA PRO A 46 -0.65 8.70 18.62
C PRO A 46 -1.36 7.63 19.45
N ALA A 47 -1.80 7.99 20.67
CA ALA A 47 -2.19 7.09 21.78
C ALA A 47 -3.24 5.98 21.53
N THR A 48 -4.07 6.06 20.48
CA THR A 48 -5.08 5.01 20.22
C THR A 48 -4.52 3.87 19.35
N HIS A 49 -3.42 4.11 18.62
CA HIS A 49 -2.64 3.16 17.83
C HIS A 49 -3.38 2.07 17.02
N PRO A 50 -4.60 2.24 16.46
CA PRO A 50 -5.31 1.10 15.87
C PRO A 50 -4.59 0.42 14.69
N PRO A 51 -3.87 1.16 13.80
CA PRO A 51 -3.07 0.54 12.75
C PRO A 51 -1.92 -0.34 13.26
N CYS A 52 -1.38 -0.08 14.45
CA CYS A 52 -0.17 -0.74 14.99
C CYS A 52 -0.45 -2.09 15.65
N ASN A 53 -1.08 -2.99 14.89
CA ASN A 53 -1.47 -4.33 15.29
C ASN A 53 -0.96 -5.37 14.28
N VAL A 54 -0.33 -6.44 14.77
CA VAL A 54 0.23 -7.51 13.92
C VAL A 54 -0.83 -8.32 13.17
N ALA A 55 -2.10 -8.22 13.56
CA ALA A 55 -3.23 -8.77 12.84
C ALA A 55 -3.61 -7.93 11.60
N ASN A 56 -3.18 -6.66 11.53
CA ASN A 56 -3.31 -5.85 10.34
C ASN A 56 -2.19 -6.18 9.33
N SER A 57 -2.34 -5.72 8.10
CA SER A 57 -1.29 -5.85 7.07
C SER A 57 -0.01 -5.11 7.47
N CYS A 58 1.14 -5.58 6.98
CA CYS A 58 2.40 -4.86 7.16
C CYS A 58 2.36 -3.49 6.49
N ALA A 59 1.63 -3.38 5.38
CA ALA A 59 1.48 -2.14 4.63
C ALA A 59 0.73 -1.09 5.45
N LEU A 60 -0.36 -1.44 6.16
CA LEU A 60 -1.11 -0.50 7.01
C LEU A 60 -0.24 0.02 8.16
N MET A 61 0.50 -0.84 8.83
CA MET A 61 1.44 -0.43 9.87
C MET A 61 2.55 0.48 9.34
N SER A 62 3.08 0.16 8.15
CA SER A 62 4.13 0.95 7.51
C SER A 62 3.61 2.31 7.04
N ASP A 63 2.37 2.38 6.54
CA ASP A 63 1.72 3.64 6.15
C ASP A 63 1.51 4.54 7.36
N GLU A 64 1.08 3.95 8.48
CA GLU A 64 0.91 4.68 9.74
C GLU A 64 2.24 5.23 10.30
N ILE A 65 3.33 4.45 10.22
CA ILE A 65 4.67 4.93 10.55
C ILE A 65 5.00 6.13 9.67
N ALA A 66 4.90 5.98 8.35
CA ALA A 66 5.22 7.05 7.41
C ALA A 66 4.35 8.30 7.62
N ARG A 67 3.05 8.12 7.89
CA ARG A 67 2.10 9.20 8.19
C ARG A 67 2.50 9.94 9.46
N SER A 68 2.80 9.22 10.53
CA SER A 68 3.18 9.83 11.81
C SER A 68 4.53 10.52 11.74
N CYS A 69 5.51 9.92 11.06
CA CYS A 69 6.82 10.52 10.82
C CYS A 69 6.74 11.84 10.02
N ALA A 70 5.81 11.94 9.06
CA ALA A 70 5.59 13.16 8.31
C ALA A 70 4.96 14.31 9.13
N LEU A 71 4.43 14.03 10.33
CA LEU A 71 3.87 15.08 11.21
C LEU A 71 4.95 15.89 11.95
N PHE A 72 6.14 15.33 12.10
CA PHE A 72 7.24 15.92 12.88
C PHE A 72 8.34 16.50 11.98
N ASP A 73 8.08 16.64 10.67
CA ASP A 73 9.07 16.93 9.64
C ASP A 73 9.68 18.34 9.71
N ASP A 74 9.20 19.19 10.63
CA ASP A 74 9.58 20.59 10.73
C ASP A 74 10.15 21.03 12.09
N LYS A 75 10.21 20.19 13.13
CA LYS A 75 10.48 20.69 14.49
C LYS A 75 11.40 19.87 15.42
N ASP A 76 11.78 18.64 15.11
CA ASP A 76 12.53 17.80 16.06
C ASP A 76 13.70 17.02 15.43
N ALA A 77 14.59 16.51 16.29
CA ALA A 77 15.67 15.61 15.89
C ALA A 77 15.12 14.37 15.14
N PRO A 78 15.88 13.79 14.20
CA PRO A 78 15.43 12.61 13.46
C PRO A 78 14.98 11.50 14.41
N ILE A 79 13.70 11.14 14.34
CA ILE A 79 13.19 9.97 15.04
C ILE A 79 13.81 8.74 14.35
N ALA A 80 14.56 7.91 15.09
CA ALA A 80 15.32 6.81 14.51
C ALA A 80 14.44 5.80 13.72
N ASP A 81 13.19 5.61 14.16
CA ASP A 81 12.20 4.75 13.49
C ASP A 81 11.60 5.41 12.22
N CYS A 82 11.86 6.69 11.96
CA CYS A 82 11.38 7.45 10.80
C CYS A 82 12.40 7.48 9.67
N GLN A 83 12.61 6.32 9.06
CA GLN A 83 13.48 6.17 7.88
C GLN A 83 12.70 5.54 6.72
N PRO A 84 12.93 5.99 5.47
CA PRO A 84 13.82 7.11 5.08
C PRO A 84 13.28 8.49 5.49
N ASP A 85 14.11 9.53 5.37
CA ASP A 85 13.67 10.92 5.57
C ASP A 85 12.39 11.20 4.74
N PRO A 86 11.27 11.63 5.37
CA PRO A 86 9.99 11.84 4.69
C PRO A 86 10.03 12.79 3.48
N LYS A 87 11.00 13.70 3.41
CA LYS A 87 11.17 14.67 2.31
C LYS A 87 12.03 14.12 1.17
N SER A 88 12.71 12.99 1.37
CA SER A 88 13.67 12.43 0.40
C SER A 88 13.03 11.72 -0.79
N ALA A 89 13.80 11.55 -1.86
CA ALA A 89 13.45 10.70 -3.00
C ALA A 89 13.24 9.23 -2.58
N GLN A 90 13.96 8.77 -1.56
CA GLN A 90 13.83 7.43 -1.01
C GLN A 90 12.47 7.22 -0.33
N ALA A 91 11.88 8.25 0.29
CA ALA A 91 10.51 8.20 0.81
C ALA A 91 9.48 8.10 -0.31
N ALA A 92 9.67 8.82 -1.42
CA ALA A 92 8.83 8.65 -2.61
C ALA A 92 8.92 7.20 -3.16
N ALA A 93 10.12 6.63 -3.24
CA ALA A 93 10.28 5.22 -3.60
C ALA A 93 9.64 4.26 -2.58
N ALA A 94 9.60 4.63 -1.29
CA ALA A 94 8.97 3.83 -0.24
C ALA A 94 7.45 3.76 -0.42
N VAL A 95 6.79 4.84 -0.88
CA VAL A 95 5.36 4.85 -1.24
C VAL A 95 5.05 3.80 -2.31
N ILE A 96 5.90 3.66 -3.34
CA ILE A 96 5.70 2.64 -4.39
C ILE A 96 5.89 1.21 -3.85
N ARG A 97 6.89 0.99 -2.98
CA ARG A 97 7.06 -0.32 -2.32
C ARG A 97 5.86 -0.66 -1.44
N LEU A 98 5.37 0.31 -0.67
CA LEU A 98 4.20 0.16 0.19
C LEU A 98 2.95 -0.13 -0.64
N TYR A 99 2.73 0.59 -1.74
CA TYR A 99 1.63 0.36 -2.68
C TYR A 99 1.55 -1.11 -3.15
N TYR A 100 2.67 -1.67 -3.61
CA TYR A 100 2.70 -3.08 -4.05
C TYR A 100 2.64 -4.07 -2.89
N SER A 101 3.19 -3.74 -1.71
CA SER A 101 3.00 -4.55 -0.50
C SER A 101 1.53 -4.63 -0.10
N ALA A 102 0.82 -3.50 -0.13
CA ALA A 102 -0.61 -3.43 0.18
C ALA A 102 -1.44 -4.26 -0.81
N ILE A 103 -1.15 -4.17 -2.11
CA ILE A 103 -1.79 -5.01 -3.14
C ILE A 103 -1.59 -6.50 -2.85
N ASN A 104 -0.36 -6.92 -2.54
CA ASN A 104 -0.05 -8.33 -2.22
C ASN A 104 -0.76 -8.82 -0.96
N ALA A 105 -0.90 -7.93 0.03
CA ALA A 105 -1.65 -8.19 1.25
C ALA A 105 -3.18 -8.10 1.05
N ARG A 106 -3.67 -7.80 -0.16
CA ARG A 106 -5.10 -7.51 -0.45
C ARG A 106 -5.66 -6.34 0.38
N ASP A 107 -4.77 -5.49 0.89
CA ASP A 107 -5.10 -4.26 1.59
C ASP A 107 -5.32 -3.14 0.57
N TYR A 108 -6.39 -3.27 -0.21
CA TYR A 108 -6.65 -2.33 -1.29
C TYR A 108 -6.98 -0.92 -0.80
N GLY A 109 -7.47 -0.77 0.44
CA GLY A 109 -7.68 0.53 1.06
C GLY A 109 -6.36 1.28 1.25
N THR A 110 -5.36 0.62 1.85
CA THR A 110 -4.02 1.18 2.02
C THR A 110 -3.32 1.42 0.68
N ALA A 111 -3.50 0.52 -0.31
CA ALA A 111 -2.95 0.72 -1.65
C ALA A 111 -3.57 1.93 -2.35
N TRP A 112 -4.89 2.08 -2.27
CA TRP A 112 -5.62 3.19 -2.87
C TRP A 112 -5.22 4.53 -2.27
N SER A 113 -5.03 4.61 -0.95
CA SER A 113 -4.60 5.83 -0.26
C SER A 113 -3.20 6.31 -0.64
N GLN A 114 -2.35 5.46 -1.24
CA GLN A 114 -1.03 5.88 -1.74
C GLN A 114 -1.13 6.86 -2.91
N TRP A 115 -2.29 6.95 -3.58
CA TRP A 115 -2.56 7.95 -4.61
C TRP A 115 -3.04 9.31 -4.04
N GLY A 116 -3.22 9.41 -2.73
CA GLY A 116 -3.79 10.57 -2.06
C GLY A 116 -5.20 10.29 -1.52
N GLU A 117 -5.81 11.29 -0.89
CA GLU A 117 -7.12 11.15 -0.21
C GLU A 117 -8.26 10.83 -1.18
N ASP A 118 -8.12 11.21 -2.45
CA ASP A 118 -9.11 10.96 -3.52
C ASP A 118 -8.80 9.70 -4.35
N GLY A 119 -7.67 9.04 -4.08
CA GLY A 119 -7.22 7.87 -4.82
C GLY A 119 -6.78 8.15 -6.26
N PRO A 120 -6.59 7.09 -7.07
CA PRO A 120 -6.22 7.24 -8.47
C PRO A 120 -7.33 7.96 -9.27
N PRO A 121 -6.95 8.82 -10.22
CA PRO A 121 -7.90 9.63 -10.97
C PRO A 121 -8.90 8.75 -11.74
N ASN A 122 -10.17 9.15 -11.73
CA ASN A 122 -11.28 8.49 -12.43
C ASN A 122 -11.52 7.02 -12.02
N GLN A 123 -11.16 6.63 -10.79
CA GLN A 123 -11.39 5.29 -10.27
C GLN A 123 -11.99 5.31 -8.87
N SER A 124 -13.05 4.53 -8.66
CA SER A 124 -13.53 4.21 -7.31
C SER A 124 -12.66 3.13 -6.67
N LEU A 125 -12.63 3.07 -5.33
CA LEU A 125 -11.97 1.99 -4.60
C LEU A 125 -12.45 0.60 -5.07
N ALA A 126 -13.76 0.42 -5.27
CA ALA A 126 -14.29 -0.86 -5.74
C ALA A 126 -13.75 -1.26 -7.12
N ARG A 127 -13.68 -0.32 -8.07
CA ARG A 127 -13.11 -0.58 -9.40
C ARG A 127 -11.60 -0.85 -9.33
N PHE A 128 -10.90 -0.09 -8.50
CA PHE A 128 -9.47 -0.28 -8.24
C PHE A 128 -9.20 -1.69 -7.70
N SER A 129 -9.91 -2.11 -6.64
CA SER A 129 -9.77 -3.44 -6.04
C SER A 129 -10.09 -4.56 -7.04
N ALA A 130 -11.16 -4.40 -7.83
CA ALA A 130 -11.54 -5.37 -8.85
C ALA A 130 -10.46 -5.54 -9.94
N GLY A 131 -9.69 -4.49 -10.25
CA GLY A 131 -8.58 -4.55 -11.20
C GLY A 131 -7.45 -5.51 -10.79
N PHE A 132 -7.33 -5.83 -9.49
CA PHE A 132 -6.33 -6.75 -8.96
C PHE A 132 -6.88 -8.15 -8.65
N ALA A 133 -8.16 -8.42 -8.97
CA ALA A 133 -8.81 -9.67 -8.62
C ALA A 133 -8.07 -10.92 -9.13
N GLU A 134 -7.43 -10.85 -10.30
CA GLU A 134 -6.67 -11.96 -10.88
C GLU A 134 -5.17 -11.95 -10.53
N THR A 135 -4.70 -10.96 -9.78
CA THR A 135 -3.31 -10.87 -9.35
C THR A 135 -3.08 -11.78 -8.15
N ARG A 136 -2.12 -12.70 -8.25
CA ARG A 136 -1.65 -13.51 -7.12
C ARG A 136 -0.59 -12.76 -6.32
N SER A 137 0.38 -12.18 -7.00
CA SER A 137 1.43 -11.37 -6.40
C SER A 137 2.03 -10.40 -7.41
N SER A 138 2.67 -9.35 -6.92
CA SER A 138 3.43 -8.38 -7.69
C SER A 138 4.71 -8.02 -6.96
N THR A 139 5.84 -8.16 -7.63
CA THR A 139 7.15 -7.71 -7.13
C THR A 139 7.56 -6.46 -7.88
N VAL A 140 7.91 -5.40 -7.16
CA VAL A 140 8.40 -4.15 -7.75
C VAL A 140 9.89 -4.00 -7.48
N THR A 141 10.65 -3.73 -8.54
CA THR A 141 12.05 -3.30 -8.47
C THR A 141 12.11 -1.81 -8.75
N ILE A 142 12.64 -1.04 -7.82
CA ILE A 142 12.87 0.39 -7.99
C ILE A 142 14.20 0.58 -8.73
N GLY A 143 14.18 1.37 -9.81
CA GLY A 143 15.37 1.75 -10.55
C GLY A 143 16.15 2.88 -9.86
N GLU A 144 17.18 3.38 -10.54
CA GLU A 144 17.90 4.57 -10.10
C GLU A 144 16.94 5.76 -9.98
N LEU A 145 17.01 6.48 -8.85
CA LEU A 145 16.16 7.63 -8.60
C LEU A 145 16.85 8.87 -9.20
N PRO A 146 16.25 9.51 -10.22
CA PRO A 146 16.76 10.79 -10.71
C PRO A 146 16.63 11.87 -9.63
N GLU A 147 17.36 12.97 -9.79
CA GLU A 147 17.14 14.16 -8.98
C GLU A 147 15.68 14.61 -9.07
N GLY A 148 15.11 14.96 -7.92
CA GLY A 148 13.73 15.43 -7.84
C GLY A 148 13.57 16.83 -8.45
N ASP A 149 12.38 17.11 -8.96
CA ASP A 149 12.03 18.43 -9.50
C ASP A 149 11.31 19.24 -8.43
N ALA A 150 11.96 20.30 -7.94
CA ALA A 150 11.39 21.22 -6.96
C ALA A 150 10.67 22.37 -7.68
N GLY A 151 9.35 22.29 -7.78
CA GLY A 151 8.50 23.35 -8.29
C GLY A 151 8.06 24.37 -7.22
N ALA A 152 7.49 25.49 -7.67
CA ALA A 152 6.85 26.45 -6.77
C ALA A 152 5.63 25.79 -6.10
N GLY A 153 5.73 25.47 -4.81
CA GLY A 153 4.65 24.93 -3.97
C GLY A 153 4.53 23.40 -3.92
N SER A 154 5.15 22.64 -4.83
CA SER A 154 5.18 21.16 -4.78
C SER A 154 6.51 20.62 -5.27
N VAL A 155 6.91 19.47 -4.74
CA VAL A 155 8.04 18.67 -5.21
C VAL A 155 7.49 17.47 -5.94
N PHE A 156 8.14 17.13 -7.06
CA PHE A 156 7.84 15.94 -7.84
C PHE A 156 9.05 15.00 -7.85
N GLN A 157 8.79 13.70 -7.74
CA GLN A 157 9.81 12.67 -7.85
C GLN A 157 9.37 11.62 -8.87
N SER A 158 10.20 11.41 -9.89
CA SER A 158 10.06 10.26 -10.78
C SER A 158 10.67 9.02 -10.12
N VAL A 159 9.92 7.92 -10.09
CA VAL A 159 10.36 6.63 -9.55
C VAL A 159 10.29 5.60 -10.67
N PRO A 160 11.42 5.28 -11.33
CA PRO A 160 11.47 4.24 -12.34
C PRO A 160 11.23 2.86 -11.71
N VAL A 161 10.49 2.01 -12.41
CA VAL A 161 10.14 0.67 -11.91
C VAL A 161 10.20 -0.40 -12.98
N THR A 162 10.47 -1.63 -12.52
CA THR A 162 10.09 -2.86 -13.21
C THR A 162 9.22 -3.67 -12.28
N ILE A 163 8.08 -4.14 -12.79
CA ILE A 163 7.08 -4.87 -12.03
C ILE A 163 6.92 -6.25 -12.63
N ASP A 164 6.96 -7.25 -11.78
CA ASP A 164 6.69 -8.64 -12.10
C ASP A 164 5.42 -9.08 -11.40
N ALA A 165 4.35 -9.24 -12.16
CA ALA A 165 3.07 -9.75 -11.68
C ALA A 165 2.96 -11.24 -12.01
N VAL A 166 2.45 -12.00 -11.05
CA VAL A 166 2.03 -13.39 -11.23
C VAL A 166 0.52 -13.43 -11.09
N LEU A 167 -0.18 -13.94 -12.09
CA LEU A 167 -1.63 -14.10 -12.03
C LEU A 167 -2.01 -15.35 -11.23
N LYS A 168 -3.28 -15.44 -10.83
CA LYS A 168 -3.83 -16.64 -10.18
C LYS A 168 -3.68 -17.89 -11.05
N THR A 169 -3.67 -17.73 -12.37
CA THR A 169 -3.40 -18.79 -13.36
C THR A 169 -1.96 -19.28 -13.36
N GLY A 170 -1.02 -18.53 -12.77
CA GLY A 170 0.42 -18.76 -12.86
C GLY A 170 1.11 -18.05 -14.03
N GLU A 171 0.36 -17.33 -14.88
CA GLU A 171 0.95 -16.49 -15.92
C GLU A 171 1.80 -15.37 -15.31
N HIS A 172 2.97 -15.13 -15.91
CA HIS A 172 3.86 -14.03 -15.55
C HIS A 172 3.67 -12.87 -16.51
N GLN A 173 3.49 -11.67 -15.96
CA GLN A 173 3.42 -10.42 -16.71
C GLN A 173 4.48 -9.46 -16.18
N ARG A 174 5.26 -8.86 -17.08
CA ARG A 174 6.25 -7.87 -16.71
C ARG A 174 5.89 -6.50 -17.27
N PHE A 175 6.05 -5.47 -16.45
CA PHE A 175 5.84 -4.09 -16.83
C PHE A 175 7.08 -3.26 -16.51
N LYS A 176 7.34 -2.24 -17.32
CA LYS A 176 8.40 -1.26 -17.07
C LYS A 176 7.86 0.13 -17.29
N GLY A 177 8.36 1.08 -16.53
CA GLY A 177 7.97 2.48 -16.67
C GLY A 177 8.35 3.30 -15.45
N SER A 178 7.54 4.30 -15.13
CA SER A 178 7.77 5.18 -13.99
C SER A 178 6.47 5.62 -13.33
N TYR A 179 6.54 5.83 -12.03
CA TYR A 179 5.56 6.61 -11.28
C TYR A 179 6.07 8.04 -11.12
N THR A 180 5.16 9.01 -11.18
CA THR A 180 5.41 10.37 -10.69
C THR A 180 4.73 10.50 -9.35
N LEU A 181 5.51 10.83 -8.32
CA LEU A 181 4.98 11.17 -7.02
C LEU A 181 5.02 12.67 -6.82
N ARG A 182 4.10 13.16 -6.00
CA ARG A 182 3.99 14.56 -5.64
C ARG A 182 3.92 14.71 -4.13
N ARG A 183 4.52 15.78 -3.62
CA ARG A 183 4.40 16.26 -2.25
C ARG A 183 4.24 17.77 -2.27
N VAL A 184 3.30 18.32 -1.51
CA VAL A 184 3.20 19.78 -1.32
C VAL A 184 4.31 20.24 -0.38
N ASN A 185 4.96 21.37 -0.69
CA ASN A 185 5.95 21.98 0.18
C ASN A 185 5.30 22.48 1.48
N ASN A 186 6.12 22.77 2.51
CA ASN A 186 5.59 23.34 3.73
C ASN A 186 5.20 24.81 3.51
N VAL A 187 3.97 25.03 3.04
CA VAL A 187 3.36 26.33 2.82
C VAL A 187 2.16 26.49 3.75
N ASP A 188 1.89 27.73 4.16
CA ASP A 188 0.74 28.04 5.02
C ASP A 188 -0.56 27.52 4.39
N GLY A 189 -1.32 26.75 5.16
CA GLY A 189 -2.57 26.12 4.72
C GLY A 189 -2.43 24.71 4.12
N ALA A 190 -1.22 24.20 3.89
CA ALA A 190 -1.05 22.80 3.47
C ALA A 190 -1.46 21.84 4.60
N THR A 191 -2.24 20.81 4.27
CA THR A 191 -2.60 19.77 5.23
C THR A 191 -1.44 18.78 5.41
N PRO A 192 -1.36 18.05 6.55
CA PRO A 192 -0.38 16.99 6.69
C PRO A 192 -0.46 15.91 5.60
N ALA A 193 -1.66 15.60 5.11
CA ALA A 193 -1.86 14.65 4.02
C ALA A 193 -1.24 15.17 2.71
N GLN A 194 -1.43 16.45 2.39
CA GLN A 194 -0.83 17.09 1.21
C GLN A 194 0.71 17.16 1.29
N ARG A 195 1.28 17.27 2.49
CA ARG A 195 2.73 17.24 2.73
C ARG A 195 3.35 15.84 2.68
N ARG A 196 2.57 14.79 2.42
CA ARG A 196 3.08 13.44 2.15
C ARG A 196 3.27 13.20 0.65
N TRP A 197 4.26 12.39 0.33
CA TRP A 197 4.38 11.81 -1.00
C TRP A 197 3.14 10.96 -1.31
N HIS A 198 2.54 11.19 -2.46
CA HIS A 198 1.47 10.37 -3.03
C HIS A 198 1.70 10.19 -4.53
N ILE A 199 1.12 9.15 -5.10
CA ILE A 199 1.19 8.85 -6.52
C ILE A 199 0.29 9.84 -7.26
N GLU A 200 0.90 10.72 -8.06
CA GLU A 200 0.19 11.66 -8.93
C GLU A 200 -0.19 10.98 -10.25
N SER A 201 0.74 10.20 -10.83
CA SER A 201 0.48 9.46 -12.07
C SER A 201 1.40 8.25 -12.24
N ALA A 202 1.02 7.34 -13.12
CA ALA A 202 1.80 6.18 -13.50
C ALA A 202 1.86 6.06 -15.02
N LYS A 203 3.04 5.75 -15.55
CA LYS A 203 3.27 5.44 -16.97
C LYS A 203 3.97 4.09 -17.04
N LEU A 204 3.20 3.03 -17.21
CA LEU A 204 3.68 1.65 -17.26
C LEU A 204 3.35 1.03 -18.61
N ALA A 205 4.28 0.28 -19.17
CA ALA A 205 4.10 -0.47 -20.40
C ALA A 205 4.46 -1.94 -20.18
N PRO A 206 3.73 -2.89 -20.80
CA PRO A 206 4.11 -4.30 -20.79
C PRO A 206 5.46 -4.48 -21.50
N VAL A 207 6.29 -5.34 -20.93
CA VAL A 207 7.55 -5.80 -21.54
C VAL A 207 7.25 -7.15 -22.19
N ARG A 208 7.53 -7.27 -23.49
CA ARG A 208 7.46 -8.55 -24.20
C ARG A 208 8.74 -9.35 -24.00
#